data_AF-A0A1W9SMA8-F1
#
_entry.id   AF-A0A1W9SMA8-F1
#
_cell.length_a   1.000
_cell.length_b   1.000
_cell.length_c   1.000
_cell.angle_alpha   90.00
_cell.angle_beta   90.00
_cell.angle_gamma   90.00
#
_symmetry.space_group_name_H-M   'P 1'
#
loop_
_entity.id
_entity.type
_entity.pdbx_description
1 polymer ?
#
loop_
_entity_poly.entity_id
_entity_poly.type
_entity_poly.pdbx_seq_one_letter_code
_entity_poly.pdbx_strand_id
1 'polypeptide(L)'
;MKKEVLFLLIFTILLSMSCKENEEKKQAQPPVAEKIKKELTIHGDTRVDNYYWIRERENPKVIDYLNAENSYTDSMMAHTKDFQTNLFDEIVGRIKKDDSSVPYKRNGYFYYTRYQEGGEYPIYCRKKENMDAAEEIMLNVNEMAKGYSYYQVVGARVSEDNKILAYGVDTVSRRKYTIHFKDLTTGELLPDKISITTGGTTWANNNKTVYYSTKDPETLRSDKIFRHTLGTEQADDKLVFEEKDETFGTFVYKTKSKKYLMLGSYSTLSTEYQYASADETNPEFTIIQPREKDLEYSVSHFEDKFYIRTNLDAKNFRLMETSVNNTGKENWKEIIPNRDDVLLEGIDIFKNYLVLSERKNGLNELRIINQTDKSEYYLDFGEEAYTAYTSTNLEFDTEILRYGYTSMTTPSSTFDYSMVTKEKTLLKMQEVLGEFNHENYEGKR
;
A
#
# COMPACT_ATOMS: atom_id res chain seq x y z
N MET A 1 8.21 -86.08 24.48
CA MET A 1 7.63 -86.08 23.12
C MET A 1 6.41 -85.16 22.92
N LYS A 2 5.28 -85.25 23.64
CA LYS A 2 4.12 -84.35 23.37
C LYS A 2 4.23 -82.91 23.91
N LYS A 3 5.08 -82.63 24.92
CA LYS A 3 5.29 -81.27 25.47
C LYS A 3 6.36 -80.45 24.75
N GLU A 4 7.35 -81.11 24.13
CA GLU A 4 8.44 -80.42 23.41
C GLU A 4 7.99 -79.97 22.01
N VAL A 5 7.08 -80.70 21.37
CA VAL A 5 6.50 -80.32 20.06
C VAL A 5 5.56 -79.11 20.18
N LEU A 6 4.90 -78.93 21.32
CA LEU A 6 4.01 -77.79 21.56
C LEU A 6 4.79 -76.49 21.84
N PHE A 7 5.96 -76.60 22.49
CA PHE A 7 6.83 -75.46 22.74
C PHE A 7 7.55 -74.98 21.47
N LEU A 8 7.92 -75.91 20.58
CA LEU A 8 8.48 -75.57 19.28
C LEU A 8 7.46 -74.85 18.39
N LEU A 9 6.19 -75.28 18.38
CA LEU A 9 5.14 -74.65 17.57
C LEU A 9 4.78 -73.23 18.03
N ILE A 10 4.81 -72.95 19.34
CA ILE A 10 4.51 -71.62 19.88
C ILE A 10 5.67 -70.64 19.60
N PHE A 11 6.92 -71.12 19.57
CA PHE A 11 8.08 -70.29 19.23
C PHE A 11 8.12 -69.93 17.74
N THR A 12 7.67 -70.81 16.84
CA THR A 12 7.58 -70.50 15.40
C THR A 12 6.46 -69.51 15.07
N ILE A 13 5.35 -69.51 15.83
CA ILE A 13 4.25 -68.55 15.65
C ILE A 13 4.64 -67.14 16.17
N LEU A 14 5.47 -67.07 17.22
CA LEU A 14 6.01 -65.80 17.74
C LEU A 14 7.09 -65.18 16.84
N LEU A 15 7.86 -65.97 16.08
CA LEU A 15 8.78 -65.43 15.07
C LEU A 15 8.07 -64.93 13.80
N SER A 16 6.90 -65.47 13.45
CA SER A 16 6.11 -64.96 12.31
C SER A 16 5.35 -63.66 12.56
N MET A 17 5.22 -63.22 13.83
CA MET A 17 4.68 -61.89 14.17
C MET A 17 5.76 -60.80 14.33
N SER A 18 7.05 -61.15 14.19
CA SER A 18 8.16 -60.20 14.27
C SER A 18 8.69 -59.74 12.90
N CYS A 19 8.07 -60.19 11.80
CA CYS A 19 8.10 -59.44 10.55
C CYS A 19 7.08 -58.30 10.68
N LYS A 20 7.48 -57.23 11.36
CA LYS A 20 7.01 -55.91 10.93
C LYS A 20 7.36 -55.86 9.45
N GLU A 21 6.34 -55.87 8.59
CA GLU A 21 6.49 -55.26 7.28
C GLU A 21 7.12 -53.90 7.55
N ASN A 22 8.41 -53.77 7.22
CA ASN A 22 8.91 -52.51 6.75
C ASN A 22 8.07 -52.23 5.50
N GLU A 23 6.90 -51.64 5.69
CA GLU A 23 6.35 -50.76 4.67
C GLU A 23 7.44 -49.73 4.44
N GLU A 24 8.32 -50.00 3.46
CA GLU A 24 9.02 -48.95 2.76
C GLU A 24 7.92 -47.98 2.34
N LYS A 25 7.74 -46.91 3.13
CA LYS A 25 6.85 -45.82 2.78
C LYS A 25 7.28 -45.38 1.40
N LYS A 26 6.53 -45.79 0.38
CA LYS A 26 6.79 -45.45 -1.03
C LYS A 26 6.90 -43.93 -1.06
N GLN A 27 8.12 -43.44 -1.20
CA GLN A 27 8.38 -42.01 -1.10
C GLN A 27 7.58 -41.34 -2.22
N ALA A 28 6.75 -40.36 -1.86
CA ALA A 28 5.96 -39.61 -2.82
C ALA A 28 6.91 -39.14 -3.93
N GLN A 29 6.51 -39.35 -5.20
CA GLN A 29 7.30 -38.92 -6.34
C GLN A 29 6.79 -37.56 -6.81
N PRO A 30 7.67 -36.63 -7.20
CA PRO A 30 7.23 -35.36 -7.75
C PRO A 30 6.44 -35.60 -9.05
N PRO A 31 5.36 -34.83 -9.29
CA PRO A 31 4.63 -34.94 -10.54
C PRO A 31 5.51 -34.48 -11.71
N VAL A 32 5.38 -35.15 -12.85
CA VAL A 32 6.14 -34.83 -14.06
C VAL A 32 5.22 -34.14 -15.05
N ALA A 33 5.46 -32.85 -15.31
CA ALA A 33 4.72 -32.09 -16.31
C ALA A 33 4.93 -32.66 -17.72
N GLU A 34 3.84 -32.75 -18.49
CA GLU A 34 3.89 -33.08 -19.91
C GLU A 34 4.70 -32.02 -20.67
N LYS A 35 5.62 -32.47 -21.53
CA LYS A 35 6.37 -31.60 -22.44
C LYS A 35 5.59 -31.43 -23.74
N ILE A 36 4.98 -30.26 -23.93
CA ILE A 36 4.29 -29.88 -25.16
C ILE A 36 5.12 -28.80 -25.85
N LYS A 37 5.78 -29.18 -26.95
CA LYS A 37 6.67 -28.29 -27.69
C LYS A 37 5.93 -27.04 -28.18
N LYS A 38 6.30 -25.86 -27.68
CA LYS A 38 5.93 -24.56 -28.26
C LYS A 38 7.18 -23.83 -28.73
N GLU A 39 7.23 -23.50 -30.01
CA GLU A 39 8.27 -22.63 -30.56
C GLU A 39 7.87 -21.15 -30.40
N LEU A 40 8.81 -20.34 -29.94
CA LEU A 40 8.69 -18.91 -29.76
C LEU A 40 9.82 -18.24 -30.56
N THR A 41 9.47 -17.57 -31.65
CA THR A 41 10.44 -16.91 -32.55
C THR A 41 10.34 -15.41 -32.43
N ILE A 42 11.43 -14.76 -32.00
CA ILE A 42 11.55 -13.30 -31.95
C ILE A 42 12.96 -12.93 -32.45
N HIS A 43 13.09 -11.88 -33.25
CA HIS A 43 14.37 -11.41 -33.84
C HIS A 43 15.17 -12.49 -34.60
N GLY A 44 14.48 -13.47 -35.20
CA GLY A 44 15.10 -14.56 -35.96
C GLY A 44 15.70 -15.68 -35.09
N ASP A 45 15.58 -15.62 -33.77
CA ASP A 45 15.96 -16.70 -32.85
C ASP A 45 14.71 -17.48 -32.40
N THR A 46 14.79 -18.81 -32.43
CA THR A 46 13.68 -19.70 -32.06
C THR A 46 14.03 -20.45 -30.78
N ARG A 47 13.27 -20.17 -29.72
CA ARG A 47 13.33 -20.90 -28.45
C ARG A 47 12.21 -21.92 -28.38
N VAL A 48 12.48 -23.08 -27.80
CA VAL A 48 11.45 -24.08 -27.49
C VAL A 48 11.10 -24.00 -26.01
N ASP A 49 9.85 -23.72 -25.72
CA ASP A 49 9.27 -23.84 -24.39
C ASP A 49 8.34 -25.06 -24.35
N ASN A 50 8.73 -26.10 -23.62
CA ASN A 50 7.94 -27.32 -23.49
C ASN A 50 6.77 -27.19 -22.51
N TYR A 51 6.70 -26.09 -21.77
CA TYR A 51 5.74 -25.88 -20.67
C TYR A 51 4.89 -24.63 -20.87
N TYR A 52 4.94 -24.03 -22.07
CA TYR A 52 4.19 -22.82 -22.39
C TYR A 52 2.68 -22.97 -22.14
N TRP A 53 2.15 -24.18 -22.27
CA TRP A 53 0.75 -24.53 -22.06
C TRP A 53 0.28 -24.33 -20.60
N ILE A 54 1.19 -24.33 -19.61
CA ILE A 54 0.86 -24.12 -18.20
C ILE A 54 0.25 -22.72 -17.93
N ARG A 55 0.45 -21.76 -18.84
CA ARG A 55 -0.15 -20.42 -18.75
C ARG A 55 -1.68 -20.42 -18.86
N GLU A 56 -2.28 -21.48 -19.39
CA GLU A 56 -3.71 -21.58 -19.68
C GLU A 56 -4.50 -21.93 -18.43
N ARG A 57 -4.89 -20.90 -17.66
CA ARG A 57 -5.47 -21.05 -16.31
C ARG A 57 -6.70 -21.97 -16.23
N GLU A 58 -7.53 -21.98 -17.27
CA GLU A 58 -8.76 -22.77 -17.34
C GLU A 58 -8.55 -24.17 -17.93
N ASN A 59 -7.34 -24.50 -18.38
CA ASN A 59 -7.05 -25.80 -18.98
C ASN A 59 -7.06 -26.90 -17.90
N PRO A 60 -7.90 -27.95 -18.03
CA PRO A 60 -7.97 -29.01 -17.04
C PRO A 60 -6.63 -29.68 -16.75
N LYS A 61 -5.75 -29.84 -17.75
CA LYS A 61 -4.41 -30.42 -17.55
C LYS A 61 -3.55 -29.58 -16.62
N VAL A 62 -3.73 -28.25 -16.64
CA VAL A 62 -2.97 -27.33 -15.79
C VAL A 62 -3.45 -27.48 -14.36
N ILE A 63 -4.77 -27.48 -14.17
CA ILE A 63 -5.41 -27.67 -12.87
C ILE A 63 -5.00 -29.02 -12.26
N ASP A 64 -5.03 -30.10 -13.06
CA ASP A 64 -4.61 -31.44 -12.62
C ASP A 64 -3.13 -31.47 -12.20
N TYR A 65 -2.24 -30.85 -12.98
CA TYR A 65 -0.83 -30.76 -12.64
C TYR A 65 -0.58 -29.97 -11.34
N LEU A 66 -1.27 -28.83 -11.16
CA LEU A 66 -1.18 -28.03 -9.92
C LEU A 66 -1.71 -28.81 -8.70
N ASN A 67 -2.80 -29.56 -8.86
CA ASN A 67 -3.33 -30.42 -7.80
C ASN A 67 -2.35 -31.54 -7.42
N ALA A 68 -1.64 -32.09 -8.41
CA ALA A 68 -0.61 -33.09 -8.17
C ALA A 68 0.60 -32.50 -7.41
N GLU A 69 1.03 -31.28 -7.76
CA GLU A 69 2.09 -30.55 -7.04
C GLU A 69 1.69 -30.24 -5.59
N ASN A 70 0.45 -29.81 -5.36
CA ASN A 70 -0.09 -29.61 -4.01
C ASN A 70 -0.08 -30.91 -3.20
N SER A 71 -0.55 -32.01 -3.79
CA SER A 71 -0.60 -33.33 -3.13
C SER A 71 0.80 -33.86 -2.81
N TYR A 72 1.77 -33.63 -3.70
CA TYR A 72 3.17 -33.97 -3.46
C TYR A 72 3.75 -33.13 -2.32
N THR A 73 3.49 -31.82 -2.32
CA THR A 73 3.91 -30.90 -1.25
C THR A 73 3.34 -31.34 0.11
N ASP A 74 2.04 -31.64 0.18
CA ASP A 74 1.38 -32.12 1.40
C ASP A 74 2.02 -33.40 1.93
N SER A 75 2.35 -34.33 1.03
CA SER A 75 2.99 -35.61 1.37
C SER A 75 4.41 -35.41 1.91
N MET A 76 5.20 -34.55 1.26
CA MET A 76 6.58 -34.26 1.68
C MET A 76 6.64 -33.48 2.99
N MET A 77 5.69 -32.55 3.19
CA MET A 77 5.61 -31.71 4.39
C MET A 77 4.86 -32.37 5.56
N ALA A 78 4.23 -33.53 5.35
CA ALA A 78 3.38 -34.19 6.35
C ALA A 78 4.06 -34.40 7.71
N HIS A 79 5.36 -34.68 7.73
CA HIS A 79 6.15 -34.89 8.95
C HIS A 79 6.37 -33.63 9.78
N THR A 80 6.10 -32.44 9.22
CA THR A 80 6.29 -31.13 9.88
C THR A 80 4.99 -30.53 10.40
N LYS A 81 3.84 -31.21 10.25
CA LYS A 81 2.52 -30.64 10.59
C LYS A 81 2.44 -30.11 12.02
N ASP A 82 2.91 -30.87 13.00
CA ASP A 82 2.90 -30.42 14.40
C ASP A 82 3.77 -29.17 14.60
N PHE A 83 4.92 -29.09 13.93
CA PHE A 83 5.79 -27.92 13.97
C PHE A 83 5.16 -26.71 13.26
N GLN A 84 4.47 -26.91 12.14
CA GLN A 84 3.70 -25.86 11.46
C GLN A 84 2.59 -25.30 12.34
N THR A 85 1.86 -26.16 13.06
CA THR A 85 0.85 -25.75 14.03
C THR A 85 1.47 -24.93 15.15
N ASN A 86 2.58 -25.39 15.73
CA ASN A 86 3.29 -24.64 16.78
C ASN A 86 3.73 -23.25 16.28
N LEU A 87 4.31 -23.16 15.08
CA LEU A 87 4.69 -21.88 14.48
C LEU A 87 3.49 -20.98 14.20
N PHE A 88 2.39 -21.56 13.69
CA PHE A 88 1.16 -20.83 13.45
C PHE A 88 0.60 -20.23 14.74
N ASP A 89 0.48 -21.05 15.79
CA ASP A 89 -0.04 -20.63 17.09
C ASP A 89 0.88 -19.60 17.75
N GLU A 90 2.21 -19.74 17.60
CA GLU A 90 3.19 -18.76 18.07
C GLU A 90 3.05 -17.41 17.34
N ILE A 91 2.94 -17.41 16.00
CA ILE A 91 2.77 -16.19 15.20
C ILE A 91 1.44 -15.51 15.53
N VAL A 92 0.33 -16.26 15.55
CA VAL A 92 -1.00 -15.74 15.88
C VAL A 92 -1.06 -15.25 17.33
N GLY A 93 -0.43 -15.98 18.25
CA GLY A 93 -0.36 -15.65 19.67
C GLY A 93 0.37 -14.34 19.98
N ARG A 94 1.22 -13.85 19.06
CA ARG A 94 1.88 -12.54 19.17
C ARG A 94 1.02 -11.36 18.70
N ILE A 95 -0.06 -11.61 17.98
CA ILE A 95 -0.89 -10.57 17.36
C ILE A 95 -2.04 -10.20 18.30
N LYS A 96 -2.11 -8.91 18.65
CA LYS A 96 -3.31 -8.34 19.29
C LYS A 96 -4.45 -8.26 18.29
N LYS A 97 -5.55 -8.98 18.53
CA LYS A 97 -6.68 -9.09 17.60
C LYS A 97 -7.55 -7.82 17.56
N ASP A 98 -7.69 -7.15 18.69
CA ASP A 98 -8.34 -5.85 18.81
C ASP A 98 -7.28 -4.74 18.75
N ASP A 99 -7.17 -4.09 17.60
CA ASP A 99 -6.16 -3.06 17.40
C ASP A 99 -6.72 -1.86 16.64
N SER A 100 -6.12 -0.69 16.84
CA SER A 100 -6.53 0.56 16.18
C SER A 100 -5.34 1.35 15.69
N SER A 101 -5.47 1.98 14.52
CA SER A 101 -4.47 2.92 14.04
C SER A 101 -4.43 4.18 14.90
N VAL A 102 -3.29 4.87 14.89
CA VAL A 102 -3.18 6.17 15.56
C VAL A 102 -4.07 7.19 14.85
N PRO A 103 -5.02 7.84 15.56
CA PRO A 103 -5.94 8.77 14.94
C PRO A 103 -5.23 10.01 14.39
N TYR A 104 -5.54 10.41 13.16
CA TYR A 104 -5.02 11.62 12.55
C TYR A 104 -6.12 12.67 12.37
N LYS A 105 -5.77 13.94 12.59
CA LYS A 105 -6.68 15.05 12.39
C LYS A 105 -6.74 15.43 10.91
N ARG A 106 -7.95 15.68 10.42
CA ARG A 106 -8.21 16.28 9.10
C ARG A 106 -9.55 16.98 9.13
N ASN A 107 -9.57 18.27 8.78
CA ASN A 107 -10.81 18.99 8.50
C ASN A 107 -11.84 18.92 9.65
N GLY A 108 -11.37 19.06 10.89
CA GLY A 108 -12.22 19.03 12.10
C GLY A 108 -12.62 17.64 12.60
N TYR A 109 -12.08 16.56 12.04
CA TYR A 109 -12.31 15.18 12.50
C TYR A 109 -10.99 14.45 12.77
N PHE A 110 -11.01 13.55 13.74
CA PHE A 110 -9.99 12.53 13.94
C PHE A 110 -10.41 11.25 13.25
N TYR A 111 -9.60 10.76 12.32
CA TYR A 111 -9.85 9.55 11.55
C TYR A 111 -8.94 8.43 12.03
N TYR A 112 -9.48 7.22 12.14
CA TYR A 112 -8.74 6.02 12.48
C TYR A 112 -9.43 4.78 11.92
N THR A 113 -8.70 3.67 11.94
CA THR A 113 -9.18 2.36 11.56
C THR A 113 -9.02 1.46 12.76
N ARG A 114 -10.02 0.61 13.04
CA ARG A 114 -9.91 -0.40 14.11
C ARG A 114 -10.32 -1.77 13.62
N TYR A 115 -9.80 -2.78 14.28
CA TYR A 115 -10.19 -4.17 14.16
C TYR A 115 -10.88 -4.59 15.46
N GLN A 116 -11.77 -5.57 15.35
CA GLN A 116 -12.45 -6.14 16.48
C GLN A 116 -12.13 -7.63 16.54
N GLU A 117 -12.16 -8.20 17.74
CA GLU A 117 -11.95 -9.62 17.91
C GLU A 117 -12.94 -10.44 17.05
N GLY A 118 -12.40 -11.44 16.34
CA GLY A 118 -13.16 -12.27 15.40
C GLY A 118 -13.53 -11.59 14.07
N GLY A 119 -13.19 -10.31 13.88
CA GLY A 119 -13.32 -9.64 12.59
C GLY A 119 -12.09 -9.84 11.70
N GLU A 120 -12.31 -10.08 10.41
CA GLU A 120 -11.24 -10.24 9.41
C GLU A 120 -10.93 -8.93 8.67
N TYR A 121 -11.78 -7.92 8.83
CA TYR A 121 -11.73 -6.68 8.07
C TYR A 121 -11.72 -5.43 8.95
N PRO A 122 -11.18 -4.30 8.43
CA PRO A 122 -11.16 -3.04 9.16
C PRO A 122 -12.55 -2.42 9.34
N ILE A 123 -12.69 -1.64 10.39
CA ILE A 123 -13.78 -0.69 10.60
C ILE A 123 -13.19 0.71 10.47
N TYR A 124 -13.69 1.49 9.52
CA TYR A 124 -13.27 2.87 9.28
C TYR A 124 -14.10 3.82 10.12
N CYS A 125 -13.45 4.59 10.97
CA CYS A 125 -14.10 5.40 11.99
C CYS A 125 -13.61 6.84 11.94
N ARG A 126 -14.43 7.76 12.46
CA ARG A 126 -14.00 9.11 12.77
C ARG A 126 -14.67 9.63 14.05
N LYS A 127 -14.07 10.64 14.66
CA LYS A 127 -14.62 11.39 15.80
C LYS A 127 -14.52 12.87 15.51
N LYS A 128 -15.56 13.63 15.86
CA LYS A 128 -15.62 15.08 15.59
C LYS A 128 -14.79 15.85 16.62
N GLU A 129 -13.95 16.77 16.15
CA GLU A 129 -13.16 17.75 16.92
C GLU A 129 -12.12 17.20 17.91
N ASN A 130 -12.39 16.13 18.65
CA ASN A 130 -11.48 15.52 19.63
C ASN A 130 -11.76 14.01 19.78
N MET A 131 -10.89 13.31 20.51
CA MET A 131 -10.97 11.86 20.71
C MET A 131 -11.99 11.41 21.78
N ASP A 132 -12.52 12.32 22.59
CA ASP A 132 -13.57 12.03 23.58
C ASP A 132 -14.98 12.09 22.97
N ALA A 133 -15.11 12.67 21.76
CA ALA A 133 -16.36 12.70 21.03
C ALA A 133 -16.87 11.29 20.66
N ALA A 134 -18.17 11.22 20.39
CA ALA A 134 -18.83 10.00 19.92
C ALA A 134 -18.20 9.50 18.63
N GLU A 135 -18.02 8.18 18.54
CA GLU A 135 -17.49 7.52 17.35
C GLU A 135 -18.55 7.45 16.24
N GLU A 136 -18.17 7.86 15.03
CA GLU A 136 -18.91 7.66 13.80
C GLU A 136 -18.27 6.54 12.98
N ILE A 137 -18.98 5.43 12.81
CA ILE A 137 -18.56 4.33 11.92
C ILE A 137 -18.91 4.71 10.48
N MET A 138 -17.88 5.02 9.69
CA MET A 138 -18.04 5.33 8.28
C MET A 138 -18.32 4.06 7.47
N LEU A 139 -17.52 3.00 7.67
CA LEU A 139 -17.66 1.70 7.02
C LEU A 139 -17.32 0.57 7.99
N ASN A 140 -18.17 -0.44 8.08
CA ASN A 140 -17.85 -1.71 8.73
C ASN A 140 -17.66 -2.77 7.65
N VAL A 141 -16.41 -3.05 7.31
CA VAL A 141 -16.11 -3.93 6.18
C VAL A 141 -16.46 -5.39 6.47
N ASN A 142 -16.48 -5.80 7.74
CA ASN A 142 -16.93 -7.15 8.13
C ASN A 142 -18.40 -7.38 7.74
N GLU A 143 -19.27 -6.39 7.95
CA GLU A 143 -20.68 -6.46 7.57
C GLU A 143 -20.85 -6.45 6.04
N MET A 144 -20.06 -5.61 5.35
CA MET A 144 -20.10 -5.47 3.90
C MET A 144 -19.58 -6.72 3.17
N ALA A 145 -18.64 -7.44 3.77
CA ALA A 145 -18.03 -8.64 3.20
C ALA A 145 -18.88 -9.91 3.34
N LYS A 146 -19.98 -9.88 4.11
CA LYS A 146 -20.85 -11.06 4.29
C LYS A 146 -21.36 -11.59 2.96
N GLY A 147 -21.16 -12.89 2.74
CA GLY A 147 -21.59 -13.58 1.51
C GLY A 147 -20.60 -13.49 0.35
N TYR A 148 -19.46 -12.83 0.51
CA TYR A 148 -18.39 -12.79 -0.49
C TYR A 148 -17.23 -13.71 -0.08
N SER A 149 -16.63 -14.39 -1.06
CA SER A 149 -15.38 -15.15 -0.87
C SER A 149 -14.14 -14.25 -0.82
N TYR A 150 -14.26 -13.02 -1.32
CA TYR A 150 -13.24 -11.98 -1.27
C TYR A 150 -13.92 -10.62 -1.17
N TYR A 151 -13.40 -9.74 -0.32
CA TYR A 151 -13.88 -8.37 -0.24
C TYR A 151 -12.73 -7.41 0.08
N GLN A 152 -12.59 -6.33 -0.67
CA GLN A 152 -11.59 -5.31 -0.39
C GLN A 152 -12.18 -3.92 -0.57
N VAL A 153 -12.02 -3.09 0.47
CA VAL A 153 -12.31 -1.65 0.42
C VAL A 153 -10.99 -0.89 0.27
N VAL A 154 -10.96 0.07 -0.65
CA VAL A 154 -9.84 0.98 -0.85
C VAL A 154 -10.33 2.42 -1.04
N GLY A 155 -9.40 3.38 -1.03
CA GLY A 155 -9.68 4.74 -1.51
C GLY A 155 -10.71 5.54 -0.73
N ALA A 156 -10.96 5.21 0.55
CA ALA A 156 -11.90 5.94 1.40
C ALA A 156 -11.52 7.43 1.52
N ARG A 157 -12.39 8.31 1.00
CA ARG A 157 -12.18 9.76 0.91
C ARG A 157 -13.48 10.50 1.21
N VAL A 158 -13.44 11.33 2.25
CA VAL A 158 -14.58 12.17 2.63
C VAL A 158 -14.49 13.51 1.90
N SER A 159 -15.64 14.05 1.48
CA SER A 159 -15.81 15.38 0.89
C SER A 159 -15.31 16.50 1.81
N GLU A 160 -15.05 17.69 1.26
CA GLU A 160 -14.52 18.84 1.99
C GLU A 160 -15.51 19.39 3.04
N ASP A 161 -16.82 19.17 2.88
CA ASP A 161 -17.84 19.50 3.87
C ASP A 161 -18.08 18.38 4.92
N ASN A 162 -17.28 17.32 4.89
CA ASN A 162 -17.36 16.15 5.75
C ASN A 162 -18.65 15.30 5.62
N LYS A 163 -19.47 15.50 4.58
CA LYS A 163 -20.78 14.82 4.47
C LYS A 163 -20.77 13.54 3.66
N ILE A 164 -20.04 13.49 2.55
CA ILE A 164 -20.10 12.35 1.62
C ILE A 164 -18.78 11.58 1.65
N LEU A 165 -18.85 10.28 1.85
CA LEU A 165 -17.73 9.35 1.71
C LEU A 165 -17.76 8.71 0.32
N ALA A 166 -16.67 8.81 -0.43
CA ALA A 166 -16.39 7.97 -1.59
C ALA A 166 -15.44 6.83 -1.20
N TYR A 167 -15.66 5.62 -1.71
CA TYR A 167 -14.80 4.46 -1.47
C TYR A 167 -14.92 3.41 -2.58
N GLY A 168 -13.81 2.73 -2.91
CA GLY A 168 -13.77 1.66 -3.91
C GLY A 168 -13.94 0.27 -3.30
N VAL A 169 -14.66 -0.62 -4.00
CA VAL A 169 -14.90 -2.01 -3.60
C VAL A 169 -14.48 -2.98 -4.71
N ASP A 170 -13.73 -4.03 -4.36
CA ASP A 170 -13.45 -5.20 -5.21
C ASP A 170 -13.91 -6.47 -4.50
N THR A 171 -14.70 -7.29 -5.19
CA THR A 171 -15.27 -8.54 -4.66
C THR A 171 -14.69 -9.79 -5.32
N VAL A 172 -13.74 -9.63 -6.26
CA VAL A 172 -13.19 -10.73 -7.08
C VAL A 172 -11.67 -10.74 -7.17
N SER A 173 -10.97 -9.87 -6.42
CA SER A 173 -9.51 -9.78 -6.36
C SER A 173 -8.86 -9.50 -7.72
N ARG A 174 -9.55 -8.75 -8.58
CA ARG A 174 -9.04 -8.36 -9.92
C ARG A 174 -8.49 -6.93 -9.92
N ARG A 175 -8.52 -6.25 -8.78
CA ARG A 175 -8.16 -4.83 -8.63
C ARG A 175 -8.96 -3.94 -9.60
N LYS A 176 -10.18 -4.35 -9.95
CA LYS A 176 -11.15 -3.59 -10.74
C LYS A 176 -12.23 -3.11 -9.77
N TYR A 177 -12.08 -1.91 -9.27
CA TYR A 177 -12.93 -1.42 -8.19
C TYR A 177 -14.17 -0.71 -8.72
N THR A 178 -15.28 -0.87 -8.01
CA THR A 178 -16.47 -0.02 -8.14
C THR A 178 -16.45 1.01 -7.03
N ILE A 179 -16.48 2.30 -7.38
CA ILE A 179 -16.57 3.39 -6.41
C ILE A 179 -18.04 3.57 -6.03
N HIS A 180 -18.28 3.63 -4.72
CA HIS A 180 -19.56 3.89 -4.09
C HIS A 180 -19.50 5.18 -3.29
N PHE A 181 -20.67 5.78 -3.06
CA PHE A 181 -20.81 6.98 -2.25
C PHE A 181 -21.79 6.74 -1.10
N LYS A 182 -21.46 7.27 0.08
CA LYS A 182 -22.28 7.17 1.30
C LYS A 182 -22.45 8.55 1.92
N ASP A 183 -23.68 8.92 2.22
CA ASP A 183 -23.97 10.08 3.05
C ASP A 183 -23.69 9.71 4.51
N LEU A 184 -22.73 10.40 5.13
CA LEU A 184 -22.31 10.18 6.51
C LEU A 184 -23.25 10.83 7.53
N THR A 185 -24.16 11.70 7.10
CA THR A 185 -25.16 12.34 7.95
C THR A 185 -26.37 11.44 8.15
N THR A 186 -26.82 10.75 7.09
CA THR A 186 -27.96 9.82 7.14
C THR A 186 -27.52 8.37 7.31
N GLY A 187 -26.28 8.04 6.91
CA GLY A 187 -25.78 6.67 6.84
C GLY A 187 -26.17 5.92 5.57
N GLU A 188 -26.89 6.56 4.65
CA GLU A 188 -27.43 5.93 3.44
C GLU A 188 -26.41 5.89 2.30
N LEU A 189 -26.50 4.85 1.46
CA LEU A 189 -25.74 4.79 0.21
C LEU A 189 -26.45 5.64 -0.85
N LEU A 190 -25.67 6.45 -1.55
CA LEU A 190 -26.17 7.18 -2.73
C LEU A 190 -26.31 6.21 -3.91
N PRO A 191 -27.19 6.52 -4.89
CA PRO A 191 -27.39 5.67 -6.07
C PRO A 191 -26.17 5.62 -6.99
N ASP A 192 -25.32 6.64 -6.96
CA ASP A 192 -24.11 6.78 -7.76
C ASP A 192 -23.14 5.61 -7.57
N LYS A 193 -22.68 5.05 -8.70
CA LYS A 193 -21.68 3.96 -8.77
C LYS A 193 -20.79 4.14 -9.99
N ILE A 194 -19.48 3.97 -9.82
CA ILE A 194 -18.51 4.14 -10.91
C ILE A 194 -17.68 2.86 -11.03
N SER A 195 -17.85 2.11 -12.12
CA SER A 195 -17.21 0.80 -12.32
C SER A 195 -15.86 0.91 -13.06
N ILE A 196 -15.03 -0.14 -12.93
CA ILE A 196 -13.73 -0.31 -13.64
C ILE A 196 -12.75 0.83 -13.34
N THR A 197 -12.50 1.03 -12.05
CA THR A 197 -11.61 2.09 -11.55
C THR A 197 -10.42 1.53 -10.79
N THR A 198 -9.49 2.40 -10.41
CA THR A 198 -8.43 2.11 -9.43
C THR A 198 -8.92 2.14 -7.97
N GLY A 199 -10.18 2.55 -7.74
CA GLY A 199 -10.84 2.52 -6.44
C GLY A 199 -10.67 3.78 -5.58
N GLY A 200 -9.88 4.76 -6.03
CA GLY A 200 -9.72 6.06 -5.36
C GLY A 200 -10.42 7.21 -6.08
N THR A 201 -10.80 8.24 -5.31
CA THR A 201 -11.31 9.51 -5.84
C THR A 201 -10.52 10.69 -5.28
N THR A 202 -10.55 11.79 -6.03
CA THR A 202 -10.12 13.12 -5.57
C THR A 202 -11.30 14.07 -5.68
N TRP A 203 -11.79 14.55 -4.55
CA TRP A 203 -12.88 15.54 -4.49
C TRP A 203 -12.45 16.87 -5.10
N ALA A 204 -13.33 17.58 -5.80
CA ALA A 204 -13.23 19.03 -5.96
C ALA A 204 -13.64 19.73 -4.65
N ASN A 205 -13.49 21.05 -4.55
CA ASN A 205 -13.88 21.80 -3.34
C ASN A 205 -15.38 22.08 -3.26
N ASN A 206 -16.14 21.82 -4.33
CA ASN A 206 -17.59 22.04 -4.40
C ASN A 206 -18.46 20.95 -3.75
N ASN A 207 -17.85 19.87 -3.22
CA ASN A 207 -18.52 18.72 -2.58
C ASN A 207 -19.50 17.94 -3.47
N LYS A 208 -19.48 18.17 -4.78
CA LYS A 208 -20.36 17.52 -5.76
C LYS A 208 -19.59 16.77 -6.84
N THR A 209 -18.34 17.15 -7.05
CA THR A 209 -17.52 16.64 -8.16
C THR A 209 -16.36 15.80 -7.63
N VAL A 210 -16.13 14.64 -8.24
CA VAL A 210 -14.94 13.82 -8.00
C VAL A 210 -14.21 13.54 -9.30
N TYR A 211 -12.89 13.43 -9.20
CA TYR A 211 -12.02 12.94 -10.25
C TYR A 211 -11.57 11.53 -9.89
N TYR A 212 -11.53 10.64 -10.87
CA TYR A 212 -11.13 9.24 -10.68
C TYR A 212 -10.40 8.73 -11.91
N SER A 213 -9.62 7.68 -11.72
CA SER A 213 -8.87 7.04 -12.79
C SER A 213 -9.47 5.66 -13.15
N THR A 214 -9.62 5.39 -14.43
CA THR A 214 -10.10 4.08 -14.93
C THR A 214 -8.97 3.08 -15.02
N LYS A 215 -9.33 1.82 -15.30
CA LYS A 215 -8.39 0.77 -15.69
C LYS A 215 -8.69 0.27 -17.09
N ASP A 216 -7.65 0.08 -17.88
CA ASP A 216 -7.72 -0.68 -19.11
C ASP A 216 -8.20 -2.13 -18.81
N PRO A 217 -9.24 -2.64 -19.50
CA PRO A 217 -9.83 -3.94 -19.19
C PRO A 217 -8.89 -5.14 -19.31
N GLU A 218 -7.85 -5.05 -20.15
CA GLU A 218 -6.93 -6.14 -20.46
C GLU A 218 -5.65 -6.06 -19.62
N THR A 219 -4.98 -4.91 -19.64
CA THR A 219 -3.69 -4.67 -19.00
C THR A 219 -3.81 -4.25 -17.54
N LEU A 220 -4.98 -3.79 -17.08
CA LEU A 220 -5.24 -3.19 -15.76
C LEU A 220 -4.44 -1.90 -15.49
N ARG A 221 -3.77 -1.34 -16.52
CA ARG A 221 -3.08 -0.05 -16.47
C ARG A 221 -4.09 1.06 -16.19
N SER A 222 -3.70 2.06 -15.41
CA SER A 222 -4.54 3.25 -15.26
C SER A 222 -4.31 4.20 -16.41
N ASP A 223 -5.31 4.38 -17.27
CA ASP A 223 -5.17 4.95 -18.60
C ASP A 223 -5.87 6.30 -18.77
N LYS A 224 -7.01 6.52 -18.10
CA LYS A 224 -7.80 7.76 -18.23
C LYS A 224 -8.19 8.33 -16.89
N ILE A 225 -8.35 9.65 -16.86
CA ILE A 225 -8.94 10.41 -15.76
C ILE A 225 -10.29 10.96 -16.21
N PHE A 226 -11.33 10.67 -15.43
CA PHE A 226 -12.67 11.16 -15.64
C PHE A 226 -13.11 12.06 -14.49
N ARG A 227 -14.06 12.94 -14.78
CA ARG A 227 -14.79 13.75 -13.82
C ARG A 227 -16.23 13.27 -13.73
N HIS A 228 -16.65 12.90 -12.51
CA HIS A 228 -18.01 12.54 -12.16
C HIS A 228 -18.69 13.64 -11.35
N THR A 229 -19.98 13.87 -11.62
CA THR A 229 -20.83 14.78 -10.84
C THR A 229 -21.88 13.95 -10.12
N LEU A 230 -21.96 14.07 -8.79
CA LEU A 230 -22.97 13.35 -8.02
C LEU A 230 -24.39 13.63 -8.52
N GLY A 231 -25.17 12.57 -8.63
CA GLY A 231 -26.53 12.54 -9.16
C GLY A 231 -26.62 12.31 -10.67
N THR A 232 -25.52 12.05 -11.38
CA THR A 232 -25.52 11.75 -12.82
C THR A 232 -25.12 10.30 -13.10
N GLU A 233 -25.43 9.78 -14.28
CA GLU A 233 -24.95 8.45 -14.67
C GLU A 233 -23.46 8.48 -15.02
N GLN A 234 -22.75 7.36 -14.79
CA GLN A 234 -21.33 7.24 -15.16
C GLN A 234 -21.09 7.49 -16.66
N ALA A 235 -22.06 7.17 -17.52
CA ALA A 235 -21.96 7.41 -18.96
C ALA A 235 -21.89 8.90 -19.33
N ASP A 236 -22.34 9.79 -18.45
CA ASP A 236 -22.28 11.24 -18.65
C ASP A 236 -20.96 11.88 -18.20
N ASP A 237 -20.11 11.10 -17.52
CA ASP A 237 -18.83 11.54 -17.00
C ASP A 237 -17.95 12.11 -18.11
N LYS A 238 -17.21 13.17 -17.79
CA LYS A 238 -16.36 13.85 -18.77
C LYS A 238 -14.93 13.32 -18.68
N LEU A 239 -14.40 12.87 -19.82
CA LEU A 239 -12.99 12.57 -19.97
C LEU A 239 -12.19 13.86 -19.74
N VAL A 240 -11.28 13.83 -18.77
CA VAL A 240 -10.41 14.96 -18.43
C VAL A 240 -9.04 14.77 -19.08
N PHE A 241 -8.51 13.54 -19.03
CA PHE A 241 -7.20 13.21 -19.57
C PHE A 241 -7.12 11.73 -19.98
N GLU A 242 -6.36 11.43 -21.02
CA GLU A 242 -6.06 10.09 -21.50
C GLU A 242 -4.55 9.95 -21.72
N GLU A 243 -3.93 9.01 -21.00
CA GLU A 243 -2.54 8.62 -21.19
C GLU A 243 -2.42 7.61 -22.33
N LYS A 244 -2.02 8.13 -23.49
CA LYS A 244 -1.92 7.38 -24.75
C LYS A 244 -0.65 6.54 -24.85
N ASP A 245 0.39 6.87 -24.09
CA ASP A 245 1.58 6.04 -24.03
C ASP A 245 1.34 4.86 -23.06
N GLU A 246 1.29 3.65 -23.61
CA GLU A 246 1.03 2.42 -22.83
C GLU A 246 2.12 2.11 -21.80
N THR A 247 3.29 2.75 -21.88
CA THR A 247 4.36 2.62 -20.89
C THR A 247 4.15 3.49 -19.64
N PHE A 248 3.16 4.40 -19.67
CA PHE A 248 2.82 5.29 -18.57
C PHE A 248 1.49 4.89 -17.92
N GLY A 249 1.37 5.05 -16.61
CA GLY A 249 0.07 5.14 -15.94
C GLY A 249 -0.31 6.59 -15.69
N THR A 250 -1.59 6.86 -15.40
CA THR A 250 -2.05 8.17 -14.93
C THR A 250 -2.73 8.10 -13.56
N PHE A 251 -2.71 9.20 -12.80
CA PHE A 251 -3.37 9.34 -11.50
C PHE A 251 -3.80 10.79 -11.26
N VAL A 252 -4.68 10.99 -10.27
CA VAL A 252 -5.14 12.31 -9.84
C VAL A 252 -5.09 12.43 -8.31
N TYR A 253 -4.56 13.55 -7.82
CA TYR A 253 -4.56 13.89 -6.39
C TYR A 253 -4.86 15.38 -6.17
N LYS A 254 -5.09 15.77 -4.92
CA LYS A 254 -5.23 17.18 -4.52
C LYS A 254 -4.02 17.57 -3.67
N THR A 255 -3.48 18.76 -3.93
CA THR A 255 -2.40 19.32 -3.12
C THR A 255 -2.81 19.48 -1.66
N LYS A 256 -1.84 19.41 -0.72
CA LYS A 256 -2.10 19.59 0.72
C LYS A 256 -2.79 20.92 1.05
N SER A 257 -2.48 21.97 0.28
CA SER A 257 -3.13 23.29 0.36
C SER A 257 -4.62 23.32 -0.05
N LYS A 258 -5.11 22.24 -0.67
CA LYS A 258 -6.42 22.10 -1.30
C LYS A 258 -6.71 23.03 -2.49
N LYS A 259 -5.77 23.89 -2.89
CA LYS A 259 -5.97 24.83 -4.02
C LYS A 259 -5.99 24.15 -5.39
N TYR A 260 -5.14 23.14 -5.57
CA TYR A 260 -4.94 22.53 -6.89
C TYR A 260 -5.26 21.03 -6.90
N LEU A 261 -5.94 20.62 -7.97
CA LEU A 261 -5.97 19.25 -8.47
C LEU A 261 -4.71 19.02 -9.31
N MET A 262 -4.13 17.83 -9.20
CA MET A 262 -2.90 17.44 -9.86
C MET A 262 -3.15 16.15 -10.64
N LEU A 263 -2.97 16.19 -11.95
CA LEU A 263 -2.88 14.99 -12.78
C LEU A 263 -1.42 14.61 -12.92
N GLY A 264 -1.10 13.34 -12.74
CA GLY A 264 0.23 12.82 -12.98
C GLY A 264 0.19 11.74 -14.04
N SER A 265 1.22 11.71 -14.88
CA SER A 265 1.61 10.56 -15.68
C SER A 265 2.93 10.03 -15.19
N TYR A 266 3.09 8.71 -15.10
CA TYR A 266 4.31 8.09 -14.56
C TYR A 266 4.70 6.84 -15.34
N SER A 267 6.00 6.70 -15.57
CA SER A 267 6.68 5.47 -15.96
C SER A 267 7.84 5.23 -15.00
N THR A 268 8.68 4.22 -15.25
CA THR A 268 9.81 3.89 -14.37
C THR A 268 10.81 5.03 -14.19
N LEU A 269 11.04 5.85 -15.22
CA LEU A 269 12.11 6.85 -15.24
C LEU A 269 11.63 8.25 -15.64
N SER A 270 10.33 8.43 -15.85
CA SER A 270 9.81 9.72 -16.34
C SER A 270 8.43 10.00 -15.80
N THR A 271 8.21 11.27 -15.47
CA THR A 271 6.92 11.75 -14.95
C THR A 271 6.48 13.03 -15.67
N GLU A 272 5.19 13.30 -15.66
CA GLU A 272 4.59 14.55 -16.10
C GLU A 272 3.49 14.95 -15.13
N TYR A 273 3.37 16.25 -14.85
CA TYR A 273 2.32 16.77 -13.97
C TYR A 273 1.58 17.90 -14.66
N GLN A 274 0.27 17.89 -14.49
CA GLN A 274 -0.63 18.97 -14.85
C GLN A 274 -1.39 19.42 -13.60
N TYR A 275 -1.74 20.69 -13.52
CA TYR A 275 -2.46 21.25 -12.39
C TYR A 275 -3.63 22.11 -12.84
N ALA A 276 -4.66 22.18 -12.01
CA ALA A 276 -5.79 23.06 -12.21
C ALA A 276 -6.44 23.42 -10.87
N SER A 277 -7.19 24.53 -10.83
CA SER A 277 -7.89 24.94 -9.62
C SER A 277 -8.88 23.86 -9.16
N ALA A 278 -8.90 23.59 -7.86
CA ALA A 278 -9.86 22.66 -7.25
C ALA A 278 -11.22 23.30 -6.95
N ASP A 279 -11.32 24.63 -7.06
CA ASP A 279 -12.55 25.40 -6.82
C ASP A 279 -13.40 25.56 -8.09
N GLU A 280 -12.80 25.39 -9.27
CA GLU A 280 -13.47 25.51 -10.54
C GLU A 280 -14.27 24.25 -10.90
N THR A 281 -15.47 24.43 -11.43
CA THR A 281 -16.34 23.31 -11.84
C THR A 281 -15.80 22.57 -13.06
N ASN A 282 -15.20 23.31 -14.01
CA ASN A 282 -14.64 22.78 -15.26
C ASN A 282 -13.26 23.37 -15.51
N PRO A 283 -12.26 23.00 -14.69
CA PRO A 283 -10.95 23.62 -14.76
C PRO A 283 -10.20 23.16 -16.00
N GLU A 284 -9.42 24.07 -16.58
CA GLU A 284 -8.45 23.74 -17.63
C GLU A 284 -7.12 23.33 -16.99
N PHE A 285 -6.62 22.15 -17.33
CA PHE A 285 -5.35 21.64 -16.81
C PHE A 285 -4.17 22.25 -17.54
N THR A 286 -3.24 22.81 -16.77
CA THR A 286 -1.99 23.40 -17.26
C THR A 286 -0.84 22.45 -16.96
N ILE A 287 0.01 22.17 -17.95
CA ILE A 287 1.21 21.36 -17.77
C ILE A 287 2.23 22.14 -16.94
N ILE A 288 2.82 21.49 -15.92
CA ILE A 288 3.92 22.07 -15.13
C ILE A 288 5.21 22.13 -15.96
N GLN A 289 5.62 20.96 -16.46
CA GLN A 289 6.76 20.75 -17.32
C GLN A 289 6.42 19.58 -18.25
N PRO A 290 6.49 19.73 -19.59
CA PRO A 290 6.30 18.61 -20.50
C PRO A 290 7.29 17.47 -20.19
N ARG A 291 6.84 16.22 -20.32
CA ARG A 291 7.68 15.07 -20.04
C ARG A 291 8.95 15.06 -20.88
N GLU A 292 10.03 14.64 -20.24
CA GLU A 292 11.31 14.38 -20.89
C GLU A 292 11.78 12.99 -20.50
N LYS A 293 12.49 12.33 -21.42
CA LYS A 293 13.05 11.01 -21.15
C LYS A 293 14.02 11.10 -19.97
N ASP A 294 13.91 10.15 -19.05
CA ASP A 294 14.74 10.03 -17.85
C ASP A 294 14.60 11.21 -16.84
N LEU A 295 13.61 12.09 -17.02
CA LEU A 295 13.28 13.16 -16.09
C LEU A 295 12.12 12.77 -15.16
N GLU A 296 12.46 12.54 -13.89
CA GLU A 296 11.53 12.34 -12.80
C GLU A 296 11.43 13.60 -11.95
N TYR A 297 10.20 13.98 -11.62
CA TYR A 297 9.94 15.03 -10.66
C TYR A 297 8.63 14.78 -9.92
N SER A 298 8.45 15.39 -8.75
CA SER A 298 7.20 15.35 -8.01
C SER A 298 6.87 16.76 -7.51
N VAL A 299 5.57 17.05 -7.38
CA VAL A 299 5.10 18.42 -7.15
C VAL A 299 4.31 18.52 -5.84
N SER A 300 4.75 19.45 -4.99
CA SER A 300 4.03 19.92 -3.81
C SER A 300 3.73 21.41 -3.92
N HIS A 301 2.65 21.88 -3.30
CA HIS A 301 2.26 23.29 -3.38
C HIS A 301 2.23 23.94 -1.99
N PHE A 302 2.78 25.15 -1.91
CA PHE A 302 2.68 26.03 -0.75
C PHE A 302 2.78 27.50 -1.19
N GLU A 303 1.93 28.35 -0.62
CA GLU A 303 1.78 29.78 -0.94
C GLU A 303 1.46 30.08 -2.41
N ASP A 304 2.43 30.64 -3.13
CA ASP A 304 2.40 31.06 -4.54
C ASP A 304 3.44 30.28 -5.38
N LYS A 305 3.93 29.15 -4.86
CA LYS A 305 4.96 28.33 -5.49
C LYS A 305 4.69 26.84 -5.43
N PHE A 306 5.31 26.15 -6.38
CA PHE A 306 5.47 24.71 -6.37
C PHE A 306 6.88 24.33 -5.93
N TYR A 307 6.95 23.33 -5.06
CA TYR A 307 8.17 22.63 -4.69
C TYR A 307 8.31 21.41 -5.60
N ILE A 308 9.47 21.30 -6.25
CA ILE A 308 9.78 20.31 -7.26
C ILE A 308 10.95 19.46 -6.76
N ARG A 309 10.67 18.26 -6.26
CA ARG A 309 11.73 17.25 -6.03
C ARG A 309 12.00 16.60 -7.39
N THR A 310 13.20 16.72 -7.92
CA THR A 310 13.53 16.26 -9.29
C THR A 310 14.91 15.63 -9.40
N ASN A 311 15.06 14.70 -10.34
CA ASN A 311 16.35 14.13 -10.72
C ASN A 311 17.08 14.93 -11.82
N LEU A 312 16.61 16.14 -12.18
CA LEU A 312 17.24 17.01 -13.18
C LEU A 312 18.73 17.19 -12.86
N ASP A 313 19.59 16.61 -13.70
CA ASP A 313 21.05 16.54 -13.51
C ASP A 313 21.47 16.07 -12.10
N ALA A 314 20.65 15.25 -11.43
CA ALA A 314 20.80 14.87 -10.03
C ALA A 314 20.25 13.47 -9.75
N LYS A 315 21.09 12.45 -9.86
CA LYS A 315 20.69 11.05 -9.62
C LYS A 315 20.09 10.84 -8.22
N ASN A 316 20.59 11.54 -7.21
CA ASN A 316 20.10 11.49 -5.84
C ASN A 316 19.03 12.54 -5.52
N PHE A 317 18.46 13.14 -6.56
CA PHE A 317 17.48 14.21 -6.52
C PHE A 317 17.99 15.50 -5.88
N ARG A 318 17.34 16.59 -6.27
CA ARG A 318 17.46 17.92 -5.67
C ARG A 318 16.05 18.44 -5.38
N LEU A 319 15.94 19.41 -4.49
CA LEU A 319 14.70 20.14 -4.29
C LEU A 319 14.81 21.52 -4.93
N MET A 320 13.86 21.85 -5.78
CA MET A 320 13.76 23.14 -6.43
C MET A 320 12.40 23.76 -6.13
N GLU A 321 12.24 25.05 -6.42
CA GLU A 321 10.97 25.75 -6.39
C GLU A 321 10.72 26.54 -7.67
N THR A 322 9.46 26.76 -7.99
CA THR A 322 9.05 27.62 -9.10
C THR A 322 7.72 28.31 -8.79
N SER A 323 7.45 29.45 -9.43
CA SER A 323 6.18 30.14 -9.30
C SER A 323 5.03 29.32 -9.91
N VAL A 324 3.85 29.37 -9.31
CA VAL A 324 2.62 28.77 -9.89
C VAL A 324 2.22 29.38 -11.23
N ASN A 325 2.79 30.53 -11.61
CA ASN A 325 2.50 31.22 -12.87
C ASN A 325 3.56 30.98 -13.96
N ASN A 326 4.69 30.33 -13.63
CA ASN A 326 5.77 30.11 -14.58
C ASN A 326 6.50 28.79 -14.24
N THR A 327 5.84 27.68 -14.53
CA THR A 327 6.17 26.37 -13.97
C THR A 327 7.24 25.58 -14.71
N GLY A 328 7.61 26.01 -15.93
CA GLY A 328 8.60 25.34 -16.77
C GLY A 328 9.97 25.23 -16.09
N LYS A 329 10.70 24.15 -16.41
CA LYS A 329 11.96 23.79 -15.74
C LYS A 329 13.05 24.85 -15.83
N GLU A 330 13.01 25.72 -16.84
CA GLU A 330 13.90 26.87 -16.99
C GLU A 330 13.74 27.92 -15.87
N ASN A 331 12.64 27.87 -15.12
CA ASN A 331 12.36 28.77 -14.00
C ASN A 331 12.61 28.11 -12.64
N TRP A 332 12.97 26.82 -12.61
CA TRP A 332 13.20 26.11 -11.37
C TRP A 332 14.46 26.65 -10.69
N LYS A 333 14.30 27.07 -9.44
CA LYS A 333 15.38 27.57 -8.58
C LYS A 333 15.71 26.55 -7.52
N GLU A 334 16.98 26.17 -7.42
CA GLU A 334 17.42 25.19 -6.45
C GLU A 334 17.29 25.72 -5.02
N ILE A 335 16.75 24.91 -4.12
CA ILE A 335 16.62 25.20 -2.68
C ILE A 335 17.36 24.19 -1.81
N ILE A 336 17.38 22.92 -2.20
CA ILE A 336 18.24 21.90 -1.59
C ILE A 336 19.06 21.26 -2.72
N PRO A 337 20.38 21.46 -2.73
CA PRO A 337 21.24 20.94 -3.79
C PRO A 337 21.33 19.42 -3.75
N ASN A 338 21.62 18.84 -4.92
CA ASN A 338 22.00 17.43 -5.02
C ASN A 338 23.23 17.13 -4.16
N ARG A 339 23.25 15.95 -3.55
CA ARG A 339 24.40 15.42 -2.79
C ARG A 339 24.68 13.98 -3.24
N ASP A 340 25.93 13.69 -3.55
CA ASP A 340 26.32 12.37 -4.09
C ASP A 340 26.17 11.23 -3.08
N ASP A 341 26.18 11.53 -1.78
CA ASP A 341 26.07 10.57 -0.68
C ASP A 341 24.67 10.51 -0.02
N VAL A 342 23.72 11.36 -0.45
CA VAL A 342 22.38 11.46 0.16
C VAL A 342 21.29 11.47 -0.89
N LEU A 343 20.46 10.43 -0.92
CA LEU A 343 19.25 10.38 -1.73
C LEU A 343 18.14 11.18 -1.04
N LEU A 344 17.61 12.21 -1.69
CA LEU A 344 16.37 12.87 -1.26
C LEU A 344 15.18 12.02 -1.73
N GLU A 345 14.42 11.40 -0.82
CA GLU A 345 13.28 10.52 -1.12
C GLU A 345 11.95 11.27 -1.17
N GLY A 346 11.77 12.33 -0.35
CA GLY A 346 10.51 13.05 -0.30
C GLY A 346 10.54 14.28 0.60
N ILE A 347 9.42 15.00 0.63
CA ILE A 347 9.24 16.19 1.47
C ILE A 347 7.86 16.19 2.14
N ASP A 348 7.79 16.77 3.33
CA ASP A 348 6.55 17.17 4.01
C ASP A 348 6.62 18.66 4.33
N ILE A 349 5.65 19.43 3.82
CA ILE A 349 5.58 20.89 4.00
C ILE A 349 4.57 21.23 5.09
N PHE A 350 5.00 22.04 6.03
CA PHE A 350 4.21 22.67 7.08
C PHE A 350 4.33 24.20 6.97
N LYS A 351 3.47 24.94 7.65
CA LYS A 351 3.51 26.41 7.62
C LYS A 351 4.89 26.99 7.96
N ASN A 352 5.50 26.50 9.04
CA ASN A 352 6.78 27.01 9.54
C ASN A 352 7.95 26.04 9.31
N TYR A 353 7.71 24.82 8.84
CA TYR A 353 8.73 23.77 8.73
C TYR A 353 8.68 23.07 7.37
N LEU A 354 9.84 22.61 6.92
CA LEU A 354 10.02 21.69 5.80
C LEU A 354 10.76 20.46 6.34
N VAL A 355 10.17 19.29 6.15
CA VAL A 355 10.79 18.02 6.56
C VAL A 355 11.22 17.29 5.29
N LEU A 356 12.50 16.91 5.22
CA LEU A 356 13.06 16.12 4.13
C LEU A 356 13.20 14.66 4.60
N SER A 357 12.69 13.73 3.80
CA SER A 357 12.97 12.31 3.94
C SER A 357 14.19 12.00 3.08
N GLU A 358 15.29 11.64 3.72
CA GLU A 358 16.59 11.39 3.09
C GLU A 358 17.02 9.94 3.33
N ARG A 359 17.87 9.42 2.45
CA ARG A 359 18.60 8.17 2.68
C ARG A 359 20.09 8.41 2.54
N LYS A 360 20.81 8.16 3.63
CA LYS A 360 22.26 8.30 3.71
C LYS A 360 22.84 7.02 4.29
N ASN A 361 23.92 6.51 3.69
CA ASN A 361 24.58 5.30 4.20
C ASN A 361 23.64 4.09 4.38
N GLY A 362 22.58 4.01 3.57
CA GLY A 362 21.54 2.96 3.64
C GLY A 362 20.41 3.22 4.63
N LEU A 363 20.56 4.19 5.55
CA LEU A 363 19.56 4.51 6.58
C LEU A 363 18.64 5.65 6.15
N ASN A 364 17.39 5.59 6.60
CA ASN A 364 16.45 6.69 6.49
C ASN A 364 16.79 7.78 7.53
N GLU A 365 16.80 9.03 7.08
CA GLU A 365 17.04 10.21 7.93
C GLU A 365 15.91 11.22 7.69
N LEU A 366 15.46 11.88 8.77
CA LEU A 366 14.48 12.96 8.69
C LEU A 366 15.18 14.27 9.04
N ARG A 367 15.38 15.14 8.05
CA ARG A 367 15.95 16.49 8.24
C ARG A 367 14.82 17.49 8.39
N ILE A 368 14.80 18.22 9.49
CA ILE A 368 13.80 19.22 9.81
C ILE A 368 14.43 20.59 9.59
N ILE A 369 13.80 21.43 8.77
CA ILE A 369 14.26 22.77 8.43
C ILE A 369 13.18 23.77 8.84
N ASN A 370 13.52 24.72 9.71
CA ASN A 370 12.66 25.85 10.02
C ASN A 370 12.67 26.83 8.84
N GLN A 371 11.49 27.14 8.30
CA GLN A 371 11.38 27.97 7.10
C GLN A 371 11.64 29.46 7.39
N THR A 372 11.53 29.91 8.64
CA THR A 372 11.69 31.31 9.05
C THR A 372 13.15 31.66 9.33
N ASP A 373 13.81 30.93 10.23
CA ASP A 373 15.20 31.22 10.63
C ASP A 373 16.25 30.38 9.90
N LYS A 374 15.82 29.41 9.08
CA LYS A 374 16.65 28.48 8.32
C LYS A 374 17.50 27.54 9.17
N SER A 375 17.23 27.44 10.47
CA SER A 375 17.85 26.42 11.32
C SER A 375 17.40 25.02 10.88
N GLU A 376 18.29 24.06 11.03
CA GLU A 376 18.04 22.69 10.62
C GLU A 376 18.73 21.67 11.50
N TYR A 377 18.17 20.47 11.56
CA TYR A 377 18.72 19.34 12.29
C TYR A 377 18.16 18.03 11.77
N TYR A 378 18.85 16.93 12.07
CA TYR A 378 18.36 15.58 11.85
C TYR A 378 17.68 15.05 13.10
N LEU A 379 16.61 14.30 12.93
CA LEU A 379 15.97 13.58 14.03
C LEU A 379 16.88 12.43 14.47
N ASP A 380 17.18 12.36 15.77
CA ASP A 380 17.95 11.27 16.36
C ASP A 380 17.03 10.11 16.79
N PHE A 381 17.24 8.96 16.18
CA PHE A 381 16.45 7.76 16.41
C PHE A 381 17.02 6.85 17.52
N GLY A 382 18.31 6.96 17.83
CA GLY A 382 18.95 6.24 18.92
C GLY A 382 19.34 4.77 18.67
N GLU A 383 19.12 4.20 17.48
CA GLU A 383 19.60 2.86 17.10
C GLU A 383 20.47 2.91 15.83
N GLU A 384 21.39 1.94 15.66
CA GLU A 384 22.32 1.90 14.52
C GLU A 384 21.68 1.42 13.21
N ALA A 385 20.62 0.61 13.30
CA ALA A 385 19.94 -0.01 12.17
C ALA A 385 18.42 0.06 12.37
N TYR A 386 17.76 0.91 11.59
CA TYR A 386 16.34 1.19 11.72
C TYR A 386 15.71 1.59 10.38
N THR A 387 14.38 1.67 10.38
CA THR A 387 13.59 2.31 9.34
C THR A 387 12.74 3.41 9.98
N ALA A 388 12.74 4.59 9.37
CA ALA A 388 11.94 5.73 9.78
C ALA A 388 11.33 6.41 8.56
N TYR A 389 10.13 6.95 8.72
CA TYR A 389 9.40 7.61 7.64
C TYR A 389 8.41 8.62 8.20
N THR A 390 8.12 9.68 7.44
CA THR A 390 7.00 10.57 7.77
C THR A 390 5.68 9.82 7.63
N SER A 391 4.75 10.04 8.56
CA SER A 391 3.44 9.39 8.57
C SER A 391 2.35 10.37 8.09
N THR A 392 1.11 10.20 8.53
CA THR A 392 -0.02 11.03 8.11
C THR A 392 0.07 12.44 8.69
N ASN A 393 0.60 13.38 7.91
CA ASN A 393 0.74 14.80 8.25
C ASN A 393 -0.18 15.70 7.41
N LEU A 394 -1.50 15.55 7.56
CA LEU A 394 -2.48 16.26 6.72
C LEU A 394 -2.76 17.70 7.18
N GLU A 395 -2.66 17.98 8.48
CA GLU A 395 -2.77 19.35 8.99
C GLU A 395 -1.54 20.15 8.55
N PHE A 396 -1.78 21.32 7.96
CA PHE A 396 -0.72 22.17 7.40
C PHE A 396 -0.15 23.16 8.43
N ASP A 397 -1.04 23.78 9.22
CA ASP A 397 -0.70 24.73 10.28
C ASP A 397 -0.54 23.97 11.62
N THR A 398 0.58 23.26 11.74
CA THR A 398 0.97 22.52 12.94
C THR A 398 2.49 22.53 13.09
N GLU A 399 2.95 22.42 14.33
CA GLU A 399 4.36 22.28 14.70
C GLU A 399 4.71 20.82 15.05
N ILE A 400 3.71 19.93 14.94
CA ILE A 400 3.86 18.50 15.23
C ILE A 400 4.09 17.73 13.93
N LEU A 401 5.25 17.06 13.86
CA LEU A 401 5.55 16.05 12.86
C LEU A 401 5.16 14.68 13.39
N ARG A 402 4.29 13.96 12.69
CA ARG A 402 4.08 12.54 12.95
C ARG A 402 5.01 11.69 12.10
N TYR A 403 5.73 10.77 12.73
CA TYR A 403 6.61 9.83 12.06
C TYR A 403 6.42 8.40 12.56
N GLY A 404 6.69 7.45 11.66
CA GLY A 404 6.78 6.02 11.97
C GLY A 404 8.24 5.61 12.17
N TYR A 405 8.45 4.63 13.05
CA TYR A 405 9.75 4.10 13.40
C TYR A 405 9.66 2.61 13.68
N THR A 406 10.64 1.83 13.20
CA THR A 406 10.79 0.41 13.57
C THR A 406 12.24 -0.01 13.37
N SER A 407 12.66 -1.04 14.10
CA SER A 407 13.94 -1.73 13.84
C SER A 407 13.75 -3.24 13.98
N MET A 408 14.84 -4.00 13.88
CA MET A 408 14.80 -5.45 14.11
C MET A 408 14.53 -5.81 15.58
N THR A 409 14.79 -4.88 16.51
CA THR A 409 14.64 -5.07 17.96
C THR A 409 13.45 -4.29 18.52
N THR A 410 13.07 -3.18 17.88
CA THR A 410 11.99 -2.29 18.32
C THR A 410 10.76 -2.44 17.42
N PRO A 411 9.59 -2.86 17.96
CA PRO A 411 8.34 -2.95 17.22
C PRO A 411 7.92 -1.62 16.58
N SER A 412 7.09 -1.73 15.53
CA SER A 412 6.58 -0.56 14.81
C SER A 412 5.91 0.43 15.74
N SER A 413 6.37 1.68 15.68
CA SER A 413 6.01 2.74 16.61
C SER A 413 5.65 4.01 15.84
N THR A 414 4.65 4.72 16.34
CA THR A 414 4.22 6.02 15.83
C THR A 414 4.45 7.08 16.89
N PHE A 415 5.13 8.15 16.52
CA PHE A 415 5.46 9.27 17.40
C PHE A 415 4.90 10.56 16.84
N ASP A 416 4.45 11.43 17.74
CA ASP A 416 4.32 12.87 17.48
C ASP A 416 5.59 13.57 17.99
N TYR A 417 6.15 14.43 17.15
CA TYR A 417 7.38 15.16 17.41
C TYR A 417 7.12 16.65 17.33
N SER A 418 7.38 17.36 18.44
CA SER A 418 7.35 18.82 18.45
C SER A 418 8.59 19.36 17.74
N MET A 419 8.42 19.95 16.57
CA MET A 419 9.54 20.52 15.81
C MET A 419 10.14 21.77 16.48
N VAL A 420 9.43 22.35 17.46
CA VAL A 420 9.86 23.48 18.29
C VAL A 420 10.65 23.00 19.52
N THR A 421 10.03 22.18 20.39
CA THR A 421 10.63 21.76 21.67
C THR A 421 11.56 20.57 21.53
N LYS A 422 11.53 19.88 20.38
CA LYS A 422 12.26 18.64 20.08
C LYS A 422 11.85 17.45 20.94
N GLU A 423 10.71 17.54 21.61
CA GLU A 423 10.14 16.45 22.41
C GLU A 423 9.40 15.47 21.50
N LYS A 424 9.61 14.17 21.76
CA LYS A 424 8.90 13.07 21.10
C LYS A 424 7.90 12.43 22.06
N THR A 425 6.67 12.23 21.60
CA THR A 425 5.59 11.56 22.32
C THR A 425 5.25 10.27 21.58
N LEU A 426 5.45 9.13 22.25
CA LEU A 426 5.01 7.83 21.73
C LEU A 426 3.49 7.78 21.74
N LEU A 427 2.87 7.69 20.57
CA LEU A 427 1.42 7.57 20.46
C LEU A 427 0.96 6.12 20.47
N LYS A 428 1.74 5.26 19.81
CA LYS A 428 1.48 3.84 19.74
C LYS A 428 2.76 3.08 19.44
N MET A 429 2.96 1.99 20.14
CA MET A 429 3.88 0.93 19.77
C MET A 429 3.05 -0.31 19.47
N GLN A 430 3.39 -1.05 18.43
CA GLN A 430 2.77 -2.33 18.13
C GLN A 430 3.01 -3.28 19.31
N GLU A 431 1.93 -3.69 19.95
CA GLU A 431 1.99 -4.66 21.03
C GLU A 431 2.32 -6.04 20.46
N VAL A 432 3.39 -6.66 20.97
CA VAL A 432 3.78 -8.03 20.64
C VAL A 432 3.50 -8.89 21.86
N LEU A 433 2.41 -9.66 21.81
CA LEU A 433 1.97 -10.49 22.93
C LEU A 433 2.92 -11.67 23.16
N GLY A 434 2.87 -12.24 24.37
CA GLY A 434 3.71 -13.37 24.77
C GLY A 434 5.02 -12.93 25.43
N GLU A 435 6.10 -13.67 25.17
CA GLU A 435 7.39 -13.50 25.86
C GLU A 435 8.36 -12.55 25.15
N PHE A 436 7.88 -11.76 24.17
CA PHE A 436 8.74 -10.82 23.46
C PHE A 436 9.26 -9.74 24.41
N ASN A 437 10.59 -9.63 24.49
CA ASN A 437 11.28 -8.50 25.11
C ASN A 437 12.37 -8.02 24.14
N HIS A 438 12.37 -6.73 23.82
CA HIS A 438 13.36 -6.13 22.92
C HIS A 438 14.80 -6.30 23.41
N GLU A 439 15.04 -6.39 24.72
CA GLU A 439 16.36 -6.60 25.32
C GLU A 439 16.96 -7.98 25.01
N ASN A 440 16.15 -8.94 24.55
CA ASN A 440 16.62 -10.27 24.16
C ASN A 440 17.33 -10.28 22.79
N TYR A 441 17.34 -9.15 22.08
CA TYR A 441 17.82 -9.05 20.71
C TYR A 441 18.84 -7.92 20.58
N GLU A 442 19.81 -8.09 19.67
CA GLU A 442 20.79 -7.05 19.33
C GLU A 442 20.68 -6.72 17.84
N GLY A 443 20.54 -5.43 17.54
CA GLY A 443 20.58 -4.89 16.18
C GLY A 443 21.89 -4.15 15.93
N LYS A 444 22.60 -4.51 14.84
CA LYS A 444 23.85 -3.87 14.41
C LYS A 444 23.82 -3.63 12.91
N ARG A 445 24.61 -2.65 12.47
CA ARG A 445 24.78 -2.31 11.06
C ARG A 445 25.90 -3.10 10.37
#